data_AF-A0A3G6MKD5-F1
#
_entry.id   AF-A0A3G6MKD5-F1
#
_cell.length_a   1.000
_cell.length_b   1.000
_cell.length_c   1.000
_cell.angle_alpha   90.00
_cell.angle_beta   90.00
_cell.angle_gamma   90.00
#
_symmetry.space_group_name_H-M   'P 1'
#
loop_
_entity.id
_entity.type
_entity.pdbx_description
1 polymer ?
#
loop_
_entity_poly.entity_id
_entity_poly.type
_entity_poly.pdbx_seq_one_letter_code
_entity_poly.pdbx_strand_id
1 'polypeptide(L)' 'MQISGIVLKIFEETEKDDFIERIIRIKSFEKDQVLDVYCYNKLAFRTGFLNIGEQFTFSIILRGIEVGKKQET' A
#
# COMPACT_ATOMS: atom_id res chain seq x y z
N MET A 1 1.60 -8.57 10.01
CA MET A 1 2.73 -7.68 10.33
C MET A 1 2.20 -6.27 10.51
N GLN A 2 2.82 -5.44 11.34
CA GLN A 2 2.48 -4.02 11.43
C GLN A 2 3.60 -3.17 10.82
N ILE A 3 3.24 -2.12 10.11
CA ILE A 3 4.17 -1.10 9.63
C ILE A 3 3.59 0.26 9.97
N SER A 4 4.38 1.09 10.63
CA SER A 4 4.05 2.49 10.90
C SER A 4 4.93 3.39 10.06
N GLY A 5 4.39 4.52 9.63
CA GLY A 5 5.16 5.46 8.83
C GLY A 5 4.44 6.76 8.58
N ILE A 6 5.15 7.66 7.91
CA ILE A 6 4.60 8.93 7.40
C ILE A 6 4.15 8.72 5.97
N VAL A 7 2.93 9.15 5.66
CA VAL A 7 2.40 9.17 4.28
C VAL A 7 3.17 10.19 3.46
N LEU A 8 3.82 9.72 2.39
CA LEU A 8 4.55 10.58 1.45
C LEU A 8 3.70 10.91 0.23
N LYS A 9 2.91 9.94 -0.24
CA LYS A 9 2.06 10.10 -1.43
C LYS A 9 0.90 9.12 -1.40
N ILE A 10 -0.24 9.56 -1.90
CA ILE A 10 -1.42 8.73 -2.14
C ILE A 10 -1.69 8.76 -3.64
N PHE A 11 -1.80 7.59 -4.26
CA PHE A 11 -2.09 7.48 -5.69
C PHE A 11 -3.61 7.46 -5.93
N GLU A 12 -3.99 7.74 -7.18
CA GLU A 12 -5.40 7.64 -7.60
C GLU A 12 -5.90 6.20 -7.46
N GLU A 13 -7.22 6.06 -7.33
CA GLU A 13 -7.87 4.76 -7.26
C GLU A 13 -7.95 4.16 -8.65
N THR A 14 -7.67 2.86 -8.76
CA THR A 14 -7.67 2.12 -10.03
C THR A 14 -8.43 0.81 -9.86
N GLU A 15 -8.97 0.28 -10.95
CA GLU A 15 -9.59 -1.04 -10.99
C GLU A 15 -8.61 -2.05 -11.60
N LYS A 16 -8.40 -3.18 -10.92
CA LYS A 16 -7.46 -4.22 -11.33
C LYS A 16 -7.98 -5.59 -10.92
N ASP A 17 -8.14 -6.49 -11.90
CA ASP A 17 -8.59 -7.87 -11.69
C ASP A 17 -9.88 -7.95 -10.83
N ASP A 18 -10.87 -7.11 -11.13
CA ASP A 18 -12.14 -6.93 -10.39
C ASP A 18 -12.00 -6.38 -8.95
N PHE A 19 -10.81 -5.92 -8.57
CA PHE A 19 -10.57 -5.25 -7.29
C PHE A 19 -10.34 -3.75 -7.48
N ILE A 20 -10.87 -2.96 -6.55
CA ILE A 20 -10.51 -1.55 -6.41
C ILE A 20 -9.16 -1.50 -5.66
N GLU A 21 -8.14 -0.92 -6.28
CA GLU A 21 -6.79 -0.79 -5.74
C GLU A 21 -6.42 0.70 -5.56
N ARG A 22 -5.76 1.01 -4.43
CA ARG A 22 -5.05 2.26 -4.22
C ARG A 22 -3.70 1.97 -3.59
N ILE A 23 -2.67 2.65 -4.12
CA ILE A 23 -1.31 2.57 -3.59
C ILE A 23 -1.06 3.77 -2.68
N ILE A 24 -0.38 3.54 -1.56
CA ILE A 24 0.10 4.58 -0.65
C ILE A 24 1.60 4.40 -0.49
N ARG A 25 2.35 5.47 -0.70
CA ARG A 25 3.79 5.49 -0.42
C ARG A 25 4.03 6.04 0.96
N ILE A 26 4.75 5.29 1.79
CA ILE A 26 5.09 5.68 3.16
C ILE A 26 6.61 5.64 3.39
N LYS A 27 7.09 6.44 4.33
CA LYS A 27 8.41 6.24 4.96
C LYS A 27 8.21 5.44 6.25
N SER A 28 8.65 4.18 6.27
CA SER A 28 8.54 3.30 7.44
C SER A 28 9.46 3.74 8.57
N PHE A 29 8.96 3.70 9.79
CA PHE A 29 9.73 3.98 11.01
C PHE A 29 10.63 2.82 11.42
N GLU A 30 10.20 1.57 11.16
CA GLU A 30 10.90 0.37 11.61
C GLU A 30 12.12 0.03 10.77
N LYS A 31 12.09 0.38 9.48
CA LYS A 31 13.14 0.03 8.51
C LYS A 31 13.87 1.22 7.91
N ASP A 32 13.43 2.44 8.22
CA ASP A 32 13.89 3.67 7.57
C ASP A 32 13.87 3.57 6.03
N GLN A 33 12.86 2.89 5.48
CA GLN A 33 12.71 2.61 4.05
C GLN A 33 11.43 3.23 3.50
N VAL A 34 11.46 3.58 2.21
CA VAL A 34 10.25 3.98 1.48
C VAL A 34 9.57 2.72 0.96
N LEU A 35 8.29 2.57 1.28
CA LEU A 35 7.48 1.39 0.94
C LEU A 35 6.21 1.82 0.21
N ASP A 36 5.84 1.04 -0.80
CA ASP A 36 4.54 1.13 -1.46
C ASP A 36 3.59 0.09 -0.85
N VAL A 37 2.50 0.56 -0.27
CA VAL A 37 1.46 -0.25 0.38
C VAL A 37 0.27 -0.33 -0.57
N TYR A 38 -0.05 -1.55 -1.00
CA TYR A 38 -1.17 -1.84 -1.88
C TYR A 38 -2.41 -2.12 -1.06
N CYS A 39 -3.42 -1.26 -1.20
CA CYS A 39 -4.68 -1.34 -0.49
C CYS A 39 -5.80 -1.75 -1.44
N TYR A 40 -6.64 -2.69 -1.02
CA TYR A 40 -7.70 -3.27 -1.86
C TYR A 40 -9.10 -3.02 -1.29
N ASN A 41 -10.10 -2.96 -2.18
CA ASN A 41 -11.52 -2.87 -1.87
C ASN A 41 -11.83 -1.69 -0.92
N LYS A 42 -12.51 -1.95 0.20
CA LYS A 42 -12.86 -0.93 1.20
C LYS A 42 -11.65 -0.17 1.74
N LEU A 43 -10.46 -0.78 1.76
CA LEU A 43 -9.24 -0.11 2.21
C LEU A 43 -8.71 0.86 1.15
N ALA A 44 -8.89 0.58 -0.14
CA ALA A 44 -8.53 1.51 -1.20
C ALA A 44 -9.28 2.83 -1.06
N PHE A 45 -10.60 2.76 -0.85
CA PHE A 45 -11.43 3.94 -0.60
C PHE A 45 -10.99 4.70 0.68
N ARG A 46 -10.87 3.99 1.81
CA ARG A 46 -10.55 4.62 3.12
C ARG A 46 -9.20 5.32 3.14
N THR A 47 -8.24 4.78 2.41
CA THR A 47 -6.88 5.32 2.40
C THR A 47 -6.74 6.60 1.57
N GLY A 48 -7.76 6.93 0.75
CA GLY A 48 -7.85 8.22 0.07
C GLY A 48 -8.12 9.41 1.00
N PHE A 49 -8.54 9.17 2.24
CA PHE A 49 -8.81 10.24 3.23
C PHE A 49 -7.59 10.57 4.10
N LEU A 50 -6.48 9.85 3.94
CA LEU A 50 -5.25 10.17 4.65
C LEU A 50 -4.63 11.45 4.08
N ASN A 51 -3.85 12.15 4.89
CA ASN A 51 -3.13 13.35 4.47
C ASN A 51 -1.65 13.05 4.23
N ILE A 52 -1.04 13.76 3.28
CA ILE A 52 0.43 13.74 3.13
C ILE A 52 1.05 14.33 4.41
N GLY A 53 2.04 13.65 4.97
CA GLY A 53 2.66 13.99 6.26
C GLY A 53 1.99 13.35 7.47
N GLU A 54 0.82 12.73 7.30
CA GLU A 54 0.12 12.03 8.39
C GLU A 54 0.88 10.76 8.80
N GLN A 55 0.91 10.49 10.11
CA GLN A 55 1.46 9.24 10.65
C GLN A 55 0.35 8.21 10.75
N PHE A 56 0.59 7.01 10.22
CA PHE A 56 -0.41 5.94 10.23
C PHE A 56 0.24 4.58 10.45
N THR A 57 -0.49 3.67 11.09
CA THR A 57 -0.07 2.28 11.30
C THR A 57 -0.96 1.34 10.49
N PHE A 58 -0.35 0.59 9.57
CA PHE A 58 -1.00 -0.43 8.76
C PHE A 58 -0.80 -1.81 9.38
N SER A 59 -1.90 -2.56 9.54
CA SER A 59 -1.85 -4.01 9.76
C SER A 59 -1.84 -4.69 8.40
N ILE A 60 -0.67 -5.17 7.99
CA ILE A 60 -0.42 -5.76 6.67
C ILE A 60 -0.42 -7.28 6.77
N ILE A 61 -1.17 -7.93 5.88
CA ILE A 61 -1.07 -9.36 5.62
C ILE A 61 -0.02 -9.53 4.53
N LEU A 62 1.14 -10.06 4.89
CA LEU A 62 2.16 -10.43 3.90
C LEU A 62 1.65 -11.63 3.10
N ARG A 63 1.38 -11.43 1.82
CA ARG A 63 1.15 -12.52 0.87
C ARG A 63 2.41 -12.69 0.06
N GLY A 64 3.07 -13.85 0.19
CA GLY A 64 4.15 -14.21 -0.72
C GLY A 64 3.57 -14.43 -2.12
N ILE A 65 4.18 -13.84 -3.12
CA ILE A 65 3.98 -14.24 -4.52
C ILE A 65 5.01 -15.36 -4.76
N GLU A 66 4.58 -16.51 -5.25
CA GLU A 66 5.52 -17.56 -5.66
C GLU A 66 6.48 -17.00 -6.72
N VAL A 67 7.77 -17.03 -6.40
CA VAL A 67 8.83 -16.64 -7.33
C VAL A 67 8.84 -17.68 -8.45
N GLY A 68 8.26 -17.36 -9.62
CA GLY A 68 8.24 -18.30 -10.73
C GLY A 68 7.32 -18.02 -11.91
N LYS A 69 6.28 -17.18 -11.77
CA LYS A 69 5.52 -16.73 -12.96
C LYS A 69 6.20 -15.51 -13.57
N LYS A 70 7.01 -15.74 -14.60
CA LYS A 70 7.47 -14.70 -15.52
C LYS A 70 6.28 -13.79 -15.86
N GLN A 71 6.45 -12.47 -15.70
CA GLN A 71 5.65 -11.52 -16.47
C GLN A 71 5.99 -11.79 -17.93
N GLU A 72 5.08 -12.46 -18.65
CA GLU A 72 5.15 -12.52 -20.10
C GLU A 72 5.03 -11.09 -20.61
N THR A 73 6.07 -10.67 -21.33
CA THR A 73 6.18 -9.37 -22.02
C THR A 73 5.63 -9.51 -23.42
#